data_AF-A0A8T7FQF2-F1
#
_entry.id   AF-A0A8T7FQF2-F1
#
_cell.length_a   1.000
_cell.length_b   1.000
_cell.length_c   1.000
_cell.angle_alpha   90.00
_cell.angle_beta   90.00
_cell.angle_gamma   90.00
#
_symmetry.space_group_name_H-M   'P 1'
#
loop_
_entity.id
_entity.type
_entity.pdbx_description
1 polymer ?
#
loop_
_entity_poly.entity_id
_entity_poly.type
_entity_poly.pdbx_seq_one_letter_code
_entity_poly.pdbx_strand_id
1 'polypeptide(L)'
;MKKVFKWIGIVLGSLVGLILLAVLGLFAAGSSRLDKTYDFPPSGIVVPTDAASLERGRHLTNMMCTGCHGSDLGGVEKWFADDALGRVDAPNLTSGLGGEGAEFRIR
;
A
#
# COMPACT_ATOMS: atom_id res chain seq x y z
N MET A 1 52.99 -9.43 -0.03
CA MET A 1 52.01 -8.80 0.89
C MET A 1 51.30 -7.58 0.28
N LYS A 2 51.99 -6.50 -0.14
CA LYS A 2 51.35 -5.26 -0.65
C LYS A 2 50.45 -5.44 -1.90
N LYS A 3 50.84 -6.34 -2.83
CA LYS A 3 50.04 -6.66 -4.04
C LYS A 3 48.72 -7.35 -3.71
N VAL A 4 48.70 -8.24 -2.71
CA VAL A 4 47.50 -8.99 -2.30
C VAL A 4 46.49 -8.05 -1.64
N PHE A 5 46.94 -7.19 -0.72
CA PHE A 5 46.08 -6.17 -0.10
C PHE A 5 45.48 -5.20 -1.14
N LYS A 6 46.23 -4.82 -2.17
CA LYS A 6 45.72 -3.97 -3.26
C LYS A 6 44.58 -4.65 -4.03
N TRP A 7 44.74 -5.93 -4.39
CA TRP A 7 43.71 -6.69 -5.09
C TRP A 7 42.48 -6.96 -4.22
N ILE A 8 42.67 -7.28 -2.94
CA ILE A 8 41.56 -7.42 -1.98
C ILE A 8 40.76 -6.11 -1.90
N GLY A 9 41.44 -4.96 -1.76
CA GLY A 9 40.78 -3.66 -1.72
C GLY A 9 40.00 -3.33 -3.00
N ILE A 10 40.53 -3.69 -4.17
CA ILE A 10 39.83 -3.50 -5.45
C ILE A 10 38.58 -4.38 -5.53
N VAL A 11 38.69 -5.66 -5.16
CA VAL A 11 37.54 -6.59 -5.20
C VAL A 11 36.46 -6.16 -4.23
N LEU A 12 36.81 -5.83 -2.98
CA LEU A 12 35.86 -5.34 -1.99
C LEU A 12 35.24 -4.01 -2.40
N GLY A 13 36.04 -3.06 -2.88
CA GLY A 13 35.54 -1.76 -3.35
C GLY A 13 34.59 -1.91 -4.54
N SER A 14 34.92 -2.78 -5.49
CA SER A 14 34.05 -3.10 -6.63
C SER A 14 32.74 -3.75 -6.18
N LEU A 15 32.81 -4.73 -5.27
CA LEU A 15 31.63 -5.40 -4.74
C LEU A 15 30.69 -4.43 -4.02
N VAL A 16 31.25 -3.57 -3.16
CA VAL A 16 30.48 -2.52 -2.46
C VAL A 16 29.88 -1.53 -3.46
N GLY A 17 30.65 -1.12 -4.47
CA GLY A 17 30.15 -0.24 -5.54
C GLY A 17 28.98 -0.86 -6.31
N LEU A 18 29.07 -2.14 -6.66
CA LEU A 18 27.99 -2.88 -7.33
C LEU A 18 26.74 -3.00 -6.44
N ILE A 19 26.91 -3.31 -5.16
CA ILE A 19 25.79 -3.39 -4.21
C ILE A 19 25.10 -2.03 -4.08
N LEU A 20 25.86 -0.93 -3.95
CA LEU A 20 25.30 0.42 -3.87
C LEU A 20 24.51 0.79 -5.13
N LEU A 21 25.05 0.50 -6.32
CA LEU A 21 24.36 0.74 -7.57
C LEU A 21 23.07 -0.09 -7.69
N ALA A 22 23.10 -1.36 -7.26
CA ALA A 22 21.92 -2.21 -7.25
C ALA A 22 20.84 -1.68 -6.31
N VAL A 23 21.20 -1.29 -5.08
CA VAL A 23 20.26 -0.72 -4.10
C VAL A 23 19.64 0.57 -4.63
N LEU A 24 20.44 1.49 -5.17
CA LEU A 24 19.95 2.74 -5.76
C LEU A 24 19.00 2.48 -6.93
N GLY A 25 19.36 1.56 -7.83
CA GLY A 25 18.54 1.18 -8.98
C GLY A 25 17.21 0.57 -8.57
N LEU A 26 17.22 -0.37 -7.62
CA LEU A 26 16.00 -1.00 -7.09
C LEU A 26 15.12 0.00 -6.36
N PHE A 27 15.70 0.89 -5.55
CA PHE A 27 14.95 1.92 -4.84
C PHE A 27 14.26 2.88 -5.81
N ALA A 28 14.98 3.40 -6.81
CA ALA A 28 14.40 4.30 -7.81
C ALA A 28 13.33 3.62 -8.68
N ALA A 29 13.55 2.37 -9.07
CA ALA A 29 12.56 1.59 -9.82
C ALA A 29 11.33 1.24 -8.96
N GLY A 30 11.53 1.00 -7.66
CA GLY A 30 10.47 0.75 -6.70
C GLY A 30 9.61 1.99 -6.45
N SER A 31 10.23 3.12 -6.10
CA SER A 31 9.51 4.37 -5.81
C SER A 31 8.72 4.88 -7.03
N SER A 32 9.32 4.86 -8.22
CA SER A 32 8.63 5.29 -9.44
C SER A 32 7.39 4.44 -9.79
N ARG A 33 7.35 3.18 -9.35
CA ARG A 33 6.19 2.31 -9.53
C ARG A 33 5.13 2.53 -8.45
N LEU A 34 5.55 2.76 -7.21
CA LEU A 34 4.65 3.00 -6.08
C LEU A 34 3.94 4.35 -6.17
N ASP A 35 4.64 5.39 -6.63
CA ASP A 35 4.12 6.76 -6.73
C ASP A 35 3.35 7.02 -8.03
N LYS A 36 3.11 5.98 -8.83
CA LYS A 36 2.43 6.13 -10.12
C LYS A 36 0.95 6.41 -9.92
N THR A 37 0.55 7.65 -10.16
CA THR A 37 -0.86 8.05 -10.24
C THR A 37 -1.42 7.79 -11.63
N TYR A 38 -2.71 7.43 -11.68
CA TYR A 38 -3.44 7.23 -12.92
C TYR A 38 -4.61 8.22 -12.95
N ASP A 39 -4.63 9.08 -13.97
CA ASP A 39 -5.77 9.95 -14.20
C ASP A 39 -6.86 9.19 -14.95
N PHE A 40 -8.07 9.21 -14.38
CA PHE A 40 -9.26 8.67 -15.01
C PHE A 40 -10.26 9.79 -15.24
N PRO A 41 -10.97 9.81 -16.38
CA PRO A 41 -12.06 10.75 -16.58
C PRO A 41 -13.13 10.51 -15.51
N PRO A 42 -13.82 11.57 -15.02
CA PRO A 42 -14.89 11.42 -14.05
C PRO A 42 -15.94 10.42 -14.56
N SER A 43 -16.09 9.31 -13.85
CA SER A 43 -17.18 8.38 -14.13
C SER A 43 -18.45 9.03 -13.61
N GLY A 44 -19.39 9.39 -14.50
CA GLY A 44 -20.70 9.96 -14.15
C GLY A 44 -21.64 8.97 -13.45
N ILE A 45 -21.11 8.21 -12.49
CA ILE A 45 -21.80 7.20 -11.73
C ILE A 45 -22.73 7.93 -10.76
N VAL A 46 -24.02 7.69 -10.93
CA VAL A 46 -25.03 8.13 -9.96
C VAL A 46 -25.08 7.08 -8.85
N VAL A 47 -24.76 7.49 -7.62
CA VAL A 47 -24.87 6.61 -6.45
C VAL A 47 -26.34 6.54 -6.04
N PRO A 48 -26.99 5.37 -6.12
CA PRO A 48 -28.39 5.25 -5.76
C PRO A 48 -28.57 5.32 -4.24
N THR A 49 -29.58 6.08 -3.80
CA THR A 49 -29.90 6.30 -2.39
C THR A 49 -31.27 5.73 -1.99
N ASP A 50 -31.89 4.94 -2.86
CA ASP A 50 -33.15 4.27 -2.57
C ASP A 50 -32.96 3.14 -1.54
N ALA A 51 -34.05 2.74 -0.89
CA ALA A 51 -34.01 1.77 0.21
C ALA A 51 -33.45 0.39 -0.22
N ALA A 52 -33.73 -0.06 -1.44
CA ALA A 52 -33.25 -1.37 -1.92
C ALA A 52 -31.74 -1.31 -2.18
N SER A 53 -31.26 -0.21 -2.76
CA SER A 53 -29.82 0.02 -2.97
C SER A 53 -29.06 0.14 -1.65
N LEU A 54 -29.62 0.83 -0.65
CA LEU A 54 -29.00 0.94 0.68
C LEU A 54 -28.93 -0.41 1.40
N GLU A 55 -29.99 -1.21 1.34
CA GLU A 55 -30.00 -2.54 1.95
C GLU A 55 -29.00 -3.49 1.27
N ARG A 56 -28.91 -3.43 -0.07
CA ARG A 56 -27.88 -4.16 -0.82
C ARG A 56 -26.48 -3.70 -0.43
N GLY A 57 -26.27 -2.39 -0.32
CA GLY A 57 -24.99 -1.82 0.12
C GLY A 57 -24.58 -2.35 1.49
N ARG A 58 -25.51 -2.32 2.46
CA ARG A 58 -25.30 -2.89 3.80
C ARG A 58 -24.91 -4.37 3.76
N HIS A 59 -25.61 -5.17 2.95
CA HIS A 59 -25.30 -6.58 2.78
C HIS A 59 -23.88 -6.81 2.23
N LEU A 60 -23.49 -6.08 1.19
CA LEU A 60 -22.16 -6.17 0.59
C LEU A 60 -21.06 -5.75 1.56
N THR A 61 -21.24 -4.64 2.26
CA THR A 61 -20.30 -4.16 3.29
C THR A 61 -20.06 -5.22 4.36
N ASN A 62 -21.13 -5.86 4.83
CA ASN A 62 -21.04 -6.91 5.84
C ASN A 62 -20.36 -8.20 5.35
N MET A 63 -20.43 -8.50 4.05
CA MET A 63 -19.81 -9.70 3.49
C MET A 63 -18.36 -9.48 3.04
N MET A 64 -18.03 -8.28 2.58
CA MET A 64 -16.78 -8.03 1.84
C MET A 64 -15.82 -7.11 2.58
N CYS A 65 -16.31 -6.18 3.40
CA CYS A 65 -15.48 -5.13 3.99
C CYS A 65 -15.10 -5.44 5.44
N THR A 66 -16.07 -5.94 6.22
CA THR A 66 -15.91 -6.16 7.67
C THR A 66 -14.86 -7.21 8.02
N GLY A 67 -14.59 -8.17 7.12
CA GLY A 67 -13.58 -9.21 7.32
C GLY A 67 -12.16 -8.66 7.46
N CYS A 68 -11.88 -7.50 6.87
CA CYS A 68 -10.58 -6.83 6.99
C CYS A 68 -10.63 -5.58 7.85
N HIS A 69 -11.69 -4.79 7.73
CA HIS A 69 -11.77 -3.45 8.33
C HIS A 69 -12.50 -3.42 9.67
N GLY A 70 -12.83 -4.57 10.26
CA GLY A 70 -13.56 -4.66 11.51
C GLY A 70 -15.07 -4.52 11.32
N SER A 71 -15.84 -4.91 12.32
CA SER A 71 -17.31 -4.92 12.25
C SER A 71 -17.93 -3.52 12.20
N ASP A 72 -17.21 -2.51 12.69
CA ASP A 72 -17.59 -1.09 12.64
C ASP A 72 -16.93 -0.33 11.49
N LEU A 73 -16.13 -1.02 10.65
CA LEU A 73 -15.32 -0.44 9.58
C LEU A 73 -14.24 0.54 10.07
N GLY A 74 -13.94 0.53 11.37
CA GLY A 74 -12.95 1.42 12.00
C GLY A 74 -11.50 1.10 11.65
N GLY A 75 -11.25 0.02 10.92
CA GLY A 75 -9.92 -0.48 10.60
C GLY A 75 -9.42 -1.48 11.65
N VAL A 76 -8.36 -2.21 11.28
CA VAL A 76 -7.73 -3.22 12.13
C VAL A 76 -6.22 -3.10 12.01
N GLU A 77 -5.57 -2.79 13.13
CA GLU A 77 -4.11 -2.86 13.20
C GLU A 77 -3.64 -4.30 13.07
N LYS A 78 -2.55 -4.49 12.31
CA LYS A 78 -1.93 -5.80 12.08
C LYS A 78 -2.91 -6.83 11.52
N TRP A 79 -3.88 -6.38 10.72
CA TRP A 79 -4.84 -7.27 10.06
C TRP A 79 -4.13 -8.44 9.37
N PHE A 80 -3.00 -8.14 8.75
CA PHE A 80 -2.03 -9.14 8.36
C PHE A 80 -0.68 -8.83 9.00
N ALA A 81 -0.07 -9.81 9.67
CA ALA A 81 1.27 -9.69 10.21
C ALA A 81 1.97 -11.05 10.16
N ASP A 82 3.04 -11.11 9.38
CA ASP A 82 3.91 -12.26 9.26
C ASP A 82 5.38 -11.79 9.30
N ASP A 83 6.22 -12.48 10.07
CA ASP A 83 7.60 -12.05 10.31
C ASP A 83 8.48 -12.12 9.05
N ALA A 84 8.12 -12.97 8.08
CA ALA A 84 8.84 -13.12 6.82
C ALA A 84 8.26 -12.24 5.69
N LEU A 85 6.95 -12.00 5.69
CA LEU A 85 6.25 -11.30 4.60
C LEU A 85 5.90 -9.84 4.91
N GLY A 86 5.91 -9.44 6.19
CA GLY A 86 5.66 -8.07 6.64
C GLY A 86 4.29 -7.87 7.28
N ARG A 87 3.94 -6.59 7.49
CA ARG A 87 2.75 -6.15 8.22
C ARG A 87 1.89 -5.25 7.35
N VAL A 88 0.58 -5.50 7.35
CA VAL A 88 -0.42 -4.68 6.67
C VAL A 88 -1.54 -4.36 7.67
N ASP A 89 -1.77 -3.07 7.87
CA ASP A 89 -2.88 -2.54 8.66
C ASP A 89 -4.08 -2.32 7.72
N ALA A 90 -5.29 -2.63 8.17
CA ALA A 90 -6.51 -2.34 7.43
C ALA A 90 -7.01 -0.93 7.79
N PRO A 91 -7.19 0.00 6.83
CA PRO A 91 -7.54 1.38 7.11
C PRO A 91 -8.97 1.56 7.64
N ASN A 92 -9.23 2.69 8.30
CA ASN A 92 -10.55 3.10 8.75
C ASN A 92 -11.39 3.61 7.57
N LEU A 93 -12.51 2.94 7.26
CA LEU A 93 -13.38 3.31 6.14
C LEU A 93 -14.54 4.24 6.54
N THR A 94 -14.65 4.59 7.81
CA THR A 94 -15.69 5.52 8.28
C THR A 94 -15.42 6.95 7.79
N SER A 95 -16.42 7.81 7.90
CA SER A 95 -16.24 9.26 7.67
C SER A 95 -15.79 10.02 8.93
N GLY A 96 -15.42 9.31 10.01
CA GLY A 96 -15.01 9.90 11.28
C GLY A 96 -13.55 10.39 11.28
N LEU A 97 -13.07 10.83 12.44
CA LEU A 97 -11.67 11.24 12.62
C LEU A 97 -10.72 10.10 12.23
N GLY A 98 -9.79 10.38 11.30
CA GLY A 98 -8.84 9.40 10.80
C GLY A 98 -9.41 8.37 9.83
N GLY A 99 -10.63 8.57 9.32
CA GLY A 99 -11.28 7.68 8.36
C GLY A 99 -11.19 8.17 6.90
N GLU A 100 -10.84 7.25 6.01
CA GLU A 100 -10.70 7.43 4.56
C GLU A 100 -12.05 7.75 3.89
N GLY A 101 -13.17 7.35 4.51
CA GLY A 101 -14.51 7.59 3.98
C GLY A 101 -14.88 9.07 3.86
N ALA A 102 -14.13 9.97 4.51
CA ALA A 102 -14.29 11.41 4.34
C ALA A 102 -13.61 11.96 3.08
N GLU A 103 -12.55 11.27 2.59
CA GLU A 103 -11.68 11.71 1.49
C GLU A 103 -12.19 11.24 0.12
N PHE A 104 -12.67 9.99 0.01
CA PHE A 104 -13.17 9.40 -1.25
C PHE A 104 -14.64 9.72 -1.58
N ARG A 105 -15.05 10.98 -1.42
CA ARG A 105 -16.39 11.41 -1.83
C ARG A 105 -16.44 11.64 -3.35
N ILE A 106 -17.28 10.87 -4.05
CA ILE A 106 -17.62 11.11 -5.45
C ILE A 106 -18.30 12.49 -5.52
N ARG A 107 -17.65 13.46 -6.18
CA ARG A 107 -18.22 14.78 -6.48
C ARG A 107 -19.03 14.74 -7.77
#